data_AF-N1QCC0-F1
#
_entry.id   AF-N1QCC0-F1
#
_cell.length_a   1.000
_cell.length_b   1.000
_cell.length_c   1.000
_cell.angle_alpha   90.00
_cell.angle_beta   90.00
_cell.angle_gamma   90.00
#
_symmetry.space_group_name_H-M   'P 1'
#
loop_
_entity.id
_entity.type
_entity.pdbx_description
1 polymer ?
#
loop_
_entity_poly.entity_id
_entity_poly.type
_entity_poly.pdbx_seq_one_letter_code
_entity_poly.pdbx_strand_id
1 'polypeptide(L)'
;MIPRAVLALARTLRQSSSTRTIQTLSRPRPRLLATSNPRRATHIAPQLTRWKSSKSGVDEKIEEITELYATARDEFEIAMEETEKFSVYAEDDRNAAREELTKVQEAYKAALEDPKHGEEVKRRIGQRIKELEQGVAAMEELAQNQD
;
A
#
# COMPACT_ATOMS: atom_id res chain seq x y z
N MET A 1 51.07 12.77 31.30
CA MET A 1 50.11 13.41 32.25
C MET A 1 48.70 13.14 31.73
N ILE A 2 47.90 12.34 32.45
CA ILE A 2 46.45 12.09 32.20
C ILE A 2 45.68 12.87 33.28
N PRO A 3 44.44 13.37 33.05
CA PRO A 3 43.21 12.56 33.21
C PRO A 3 42.16 12.83 32.09
N ARG A 4 41.43 11.85 31.55
CA ARG A 4 40.24 11.12 32.08
C ARG A 4 39.11 12.04 32.58
N ALA A 5 37.99 12.09 31.84
CA ALA A 5 36.66 12.22 32.43
C ALA A 5 35.58 11.71 31.45
N VAL A 6 34.99 10.58 31.82
CA VAL A 6 33.74 10.02 31.31
C VAL A 6 32.60 10.79 31.97
N LEU A 7 31.61 11.24 31.21
CA LEU A 7 30.33 11.68 31.75
C LEU A 7 29.19 10.98 31.00
N ALA A 8 28.74 9.88 31.61
CA ALA A 8 27.48 9.24 31.32
C ALA A 8 26.34 10.12 31.87
N LEU A 9 25.38 10.50 31.02
CA LEU A 9 24.11 11.05 31.47
C LEU A 9 23.01 10.00 31.28
N ALA A 10 22.59 9.42 32.40
CA ALA A 10 21.41 8.58 32.51
C ALA A 10 20.15 9.41 32.23
N ARG A 11 19.34 8.99 31.25
CA ARG A 11 18.05 9.61 30.93
C ARG A 11 16.94 8.76 31.54
N THR A 12 16.38 9.21 32.65
CA THR A 12 15.24 8.58 33.31
C THR A 12 13.95 8.91 32.57
N LEU A 13 13.22 7.88 32.12
CA LEU A 13 11.86 8.00 31.58
C LEU A 13 10.87 8.11 32.75
N ARG A 14 10.16 9.23 32.84
CA ARG A 14 9.08 9.43 33.82
C ARG A 14 7.73 9.22 33.13
N GLN A 15 7.05 8.17 33.54
CA GLN A 15 5.70 7.78 33.13
C GLN A 15 4.67 8.74 33.76
N SER A 16 3.71 9.21 32.96
CA SER A 16 2.54 9.95 33.47
C SER A 16 1.28 9.38 32.84
N SER A 17 0.55 8.61 33.65
CA SER A 17 -0.79 8.11 33.36
C SER A 17 -1.81 9.21 33.69
N SER A 18 -2.60 9.64 32.70
CA SER A 18 -3.69 10.60 32.89
C SER A 18 -5.02 9.86 32.93
N THR A 19 -5.64 9.79 34.11
CA THR A 19 -7.00 9.28 34.31
C THR A 19 -7.98 10.44 34.16
N ARG A 20 -8.82 10.43 33.11
CA ARG A 20 -9.95 11.38 32.99
C ARG A 20 -11.22 10.77 33.59
N THR A 21 -11.62 11.32 34.72
CA THR A 21 -12.94 11.15 35.33
C THR A 21 -13.93 12.10 34.65
N ILE A 22 -15.09 11.61 34.19
CA ILE A 22 -16.21 12.46 33.76
C ILE A 22 -17.43 12.16 34.64
N GLN A 23 -17.83 13.18 35.38
CA GLN A 23 -19.11 13.41 36.05
C GLN A 23 -19.69 14.69 35.40
N THR A 24 -20.98 15.01 35.24
CA THR A 24 -22.27 14.49 35.67
C THR A 24 -23.39 15.33 34.99
N LEU A 25 -24.61 14.79 34.97
CA LEU A 25 -25.94 15.43 35.14
C LEU A 25 -26.68 16.23 34.03
N SER A 26 -27.98 15.88 33.93
CA SER A 26 -29.19 16.69 33.67
C SER A 26 -29.41 17.26 32.25
N ARG A 27 -30.60 17.27 31.62
CA ARG A 27 -32.02 17.24 32.05
C ARG A 27 -32.94 16.89 30.83
N PRO A 28 -34.28 16.81 30.98
CA PRO A 28 -35.18 16.02 30.12
C PRO A 28 -36.05 16.80 29.08
N ARG A 29 -36.51 16.07 28.04
CA ARG A 29 -37.80 16.10 27.25
C ARG A 29 -38.32 17.43 26.65
N PRO A 30 -38.94 17.42 25.44
CA PRO A 30 -40.33 16.97 25.29
C PRO A 30 -40.65 16.14 24.02
N ARG A 31 -41.90 15.67 24.00
CA ARG A 31 -42.50 14.65 23.13
C ARG A 31 -43.45 15.30 22.11
N LEU A 32 -43.51 14.68 20.93
CA LEU A 32 -44.57 14.68 19.89
C LEU A 32 -44.79 15.95 19.06
N LEU A 33 -44.73 15.78 17.74
CA LEU A 33 -45.93 15.81 16.87
C LEU A 33 -45.59 15.11 15.55
N ALA A 34 -46.29 14.00 15.30
CA ALA A 34 -46.32 13.34 14.01
C ALA A 34 -47.12 14.20 13.03
N THR A 35 -46.50 14.56 11.91
CA THR A 35 -47.19 15.07 10.73
C THR A 35 -46.85 14.12 9.59
N SER A 36 -47.82 13.25 9.28
CA SER A 36 -47.78 12.36 8.14
C SER A 36 -48.05 13.17 6.88
N ASN A 37 -47.01 13.34 6.05
CA ASN A 37 -47.15 13.93 4.72
C ASN A 37 -47.00 12.81 3.68
N PRO A 38 -48.06 12.32 3.01
CA PRO A 38 -47.91 11.34 1.95
C PRO A 38 -47.48 12.08 0.67
N ARG A 39 -46.20 12.48 0.61
CA ARG A 39 -45.59 12.84 -0.68
C ARG A 39 -45.44 11.56 -1.49
N ARG A 40 -46.34 11.40 -2.44
CA ARG A 40 -46.27 10.44 -3.55
C ARG A 40 -44.91 10.61 -4.25
N ALA A 41 -43.96 9.75 -3.91
CA ALA A 41 -42.64 9.71 -4.53
C ALA A 41 -42.75 8.90 -5.82
N THR A 42 -42.74 9.59 -6.97
CA THR A 42 -42.37 8.97 -8.24
C THR A 42 -40.90 8.59 -8.16
N HIS A 43 -40.61 7.33 -7.81
CA HIS A 43 -39.26 6.78 -7.90
C HIS A 43 -38.91 6.58 -9.38
N ILE A 44 -38.50 7.65 -10.06
CA ILE A 44 -37.58 7.48 -11.19
C ILE A 44 -36.25 7.13 -10.52
N ALA A 45 -35.93 5.83 -10.50
CA ALA A 45 -34.67 5.36 -9.97
C ALA A 45 -33.52 6.12 -10.65
N PRO A 46 -32.61 6.76 -9.89
CA PRO A 46 -31.42 7.32 -10.49
C PRO A 46 -30.62 6.18 -11.11
N GLN A 47 -30.10 6.45 -12.30
CA GLN A 47 -29.47 5.53 -13.23
C GLN A 47 -28.12 5.02 -12.66
N LEU A 48 -28.14 4.27 -11.56
CA LEU A 48 -26.96 3.71 -10.89
C LEU A 48 -26.31 2.57 -11.68
N THR A 49 -26.88 2.18 -12.82
CA THR A 49 -26.44 1.05 -13.64
C THR A 49 -25.25 1.37 -14.54
N ARG A 50 -24.91 2.65 -14.77
CA ARG A 50 -23.81 3.03 -15.69
C ARG A 50 -22.42 3.01 -15.06
N TRP A 51 -22.29 3.09 -13.73
CA TRP A 51 -20.96 3.22 -13.06
C TRP A 51 -20.17 1.91 -12.95
N LYS A 52 -20.82 0.74 -13.13
CA LYS A 52 -20.14 -0.56 -12.93
C LYS A 52 -19.47 -1.13 -14.18
N SER A 53 -19.86 -0.68 -15.38
CA SER A 53 -19.47 -1.34 -16.63
C SER A 53 -18.04 -1.07 -17.09
N SER A 54 -17.47 0.09 -16.79
CA SER A 54 -16.05 0.39 -17.05
C SER A 54 -15.16 0.02 -15.86
N LYS A 55 -15.75 -0.12 -14.67
CA LYS A 55 -15.03 -0.49 -13.47
C LYS A 55 -14.55 -1.94 -13.53
N SER A 56 -15.34 -2.85 -14.11
CA SER A 56 -14.98 -4.27 -14.18
C SER A 56 -13.69 -4.54 -14.95
N GLY A 57 -13.47 -3.92 -16.12
CA GLY A 57 -12.25 -4.14 -16.91
C GLY A 57 -11.01 -3.47 -16.33
N VAL A 58 -11.17 -2.32 -15.66
CA VAL A 58 -10.07 -1.70 -14.89
C VAL A 58 -9.71 -2.56 -13.69
N ASP A 59 -10.72 -3.01 -12.95
CA ASP A 59 -10.52 -3.76 -11.72
C ASP A 59 -9.89 -5.13 -12.03
N GLU A 60 -10.27 -5.80 -13.14
CA GLU A 60 -9.65 -7.05 -13.62
C GLU A 60 -8.15 -6.90 -13.91
N LYS A 61 -7.76 -5.88 -14.69
CA LYS A 61 -6.33 -5.61 -14.97
C LYS A 61 -5.53 -5.27 -13.72
N ILE A 62 -6.15 -4.57 -12.78
CA ILE A 62 -5.49 -4.23 -11.52
C ILE A 62 -5.32 -5.46 -10.65
N GLU A 63 -6.29 -6.37 -10.63
CA GLU A 63 -6.21 -7.64 -9.90
C GLU A 63 -5.04 -8.47 -10.43
N GLU A 64 -4.97 -8.69 -11.75
CA GLU A 64 -3.86 -9.41 -12.41
C GLU A 64 -2.49 -8.82 -12.04
N ILE A 65 -2.32 -7.49 -12.19
CA ILE A 65 -1.04 -6.86 -11.88
C ILE A 65 -0.74 -6.89 -10.38
N THR A 66 -1.76 -6.85 -9.51
CA THR A 66 -1.57 -6.92 -8.06
C THR A 66 -1.13 -8.31 -7.62
N GLU A 67 -1.63 -9.36 -8.26
CA GLU A 67 -1.18 -10.75 -8.03
C GLU A 67 0.29 -10.92 -8.45
N LEU A 68 0.64 -10.52 -9.67
CA LEU A 68 2.03 -10.55 -10.14
C LEU A 68 2.97 -9.72 -9.24
N TYR A 69 2.50 -8.54 -8.80
CA TYR A 69 3.25 -7.69 -7.90
C TYR A 69 3.51 -8.35 -6.55
N ALA A 70 2.54 -9.09 -6.01
CA ALA A 70 2.71 -9.79 -4.74
C ALA A 70 3.82 -10.84 -4.86
N THR A 71 3.80 -11.66 -5.92
CA THR A 71 4.86 -12.64 -6.19
C THR A 71 6.21 -11.96 -6.40
N ALA A 72 6.29 -10.94 -7.24
CA ALA A 72 7.55 -10.23 -7.50
C ALA A 72 8.12 -9.57 -6.24
N ARG A 73 7.26 -9.11 -5.34
CA ARG A 73 7.66 -8.54 -4.05
C ARG A 73 8.22 -9.61 -3.12
N ASP A 74 7.58 -10.76 -3.02
CA ASP A 74 8.05 -11.86 -2.18
C ASP A 74 9.44 -12.33 -2.64
N GLU A 75 9.63 -12.52 -3.95
CA GLU A 75 10.95 -12.89 -4.52
C GLU A 75 12.00 -11.79 -4.30
N PHE A 76 11.62 -10.52 -4.44
CA PHE A 76 12.52 -9.40 -4.11
C PHE A 76 12.94 -9.41 -2.63
N GLU A 77 12.03 -9.69 -1.70
CA GLU A 77 12.34 -9.77 -0.28
C GLU A 77 13.31 -10.92 0.03
N ILE A 78 13.13 -12.08 -0.62
CA ILE A 78 14.08 -13.22 -0.53
C ILE A 78 15.44 -12.83 -1.11
N ALA A 79 15.47 -12.26 -2.31
CA ALA A 79 16.70 -11.86 -2.99
C ALA A 79 17.50 -10.81 -2.21
N MET A 80 16.82 -9.86 -1.57
CA MET A 80 17.44 -8.88 -0.69
C MET A 80 18.08 -9.55 0.53
N GLU A 81 17.34 -10.43 1.22
CA GLU A 81 17.84 -11.14 2.40
C GLU A 81 19.09 -11.99 2.06
N GLU A 82 19.07 -12.69 0.93
CA GLU A 82 20.18 -13.55 0.51
C GLU A 82 21.39 -12.76 0.01
N THR A 83 21.17 -11.62 -0.65
CA THR A 83 22.23 -10.66 -1.01
C THR A 83 22.89 -10.09 0.24
N GLU A 84 22.12 -9.67 1.25
CA GLU A 84 22.67 -9.17 2.53
C GLU A 84 23.48 -10.23 3.29
N LYS A 85 23.13 -11.51 3.13
CA LYS A 85 23.86 -12.64 3.73
C LYS A 85 25.10 -13.07 2.95
N PHE A 86 25.35 -12.52 1.76
CA PHE A 86 26.39 -12.98 0.84
C PHE A 86 26.29 -14.50 0.58
N SER A 87 25.07 -15.00 0.42
CA SER A 87 24.85 -16.44 0.23
C SER A 87 25.17 -16.85 -1.21
N VAL A 88 25.42 -18.15 -1.40
CA VAL A 88 25.62 -18.72 -2.74
C VAL A 88 24.35 -18.72 -3.60
N TYR A 89 23.18 -18.51 -2.98
CA TYR A 89 21.88 -18.47 -3.65
C TYR A 89 21.50 -17.05 -4.11
N ALA A 90 22.19 -16.03 -3.60
CA ALA A 90 21.86 -14.64 -3.85
C ALA A 90 21.77 -14.28 -5.33
N GLU A 91 22.61 -14.85 -6.20
CA GLU A 91 22.53 -14.61 -7.64
C GLU A 91 21.23 -15.15 -8.24
N ASP A 92 20.89 -16.40 -7.93
CA ASP A 92 19.68 -17.06 -8.44
C ASP A 92 18.40 -16.36 -7.93
N ASP A 93 18.38 -15.94 -6.66
CA ASP A 93 17.23 -15.24 -6.10
C ASP A 93 17.06 -13.84 -6.71
N ARG A 94 18.16 -13.12 -6.94
CA ARG A 94 18.11 -11.86 -7.71
C ARG A 94 17.58 -12.10 -9.13
N ASN A 95 17.92 -13.22 -9.77
CA ASN A 95 17.38 -13.58 -11.08
C ASN A 95 15.86 -13.79 -11.02
N ALA A 96 15.37 -14.53 -10.03
CA ALA A 96 13.94 -14.73 -9.82
C ALA A 96 13.18 -13.40 -9.62
N ALA A 97 13.71 -12.49 -8.80
CA ALA A 97 13.12 -11.16 -8.61
C ALA A 97 13.05 -10.34 -9.91
N ARG A 98 14.08 -10.42 -10.77
CA ARG A 98 14.10 -9.75 -12.08
C ARG A 98 13.07 -10.34 -13.05
N GLU A 99 12.95 -11.67 -13.08
CA GLU A 99 11.98 -12.36 -13.93
C GLU A 99 10.55 -12.00 -13.54
N GLU A 100 10.20 -12.04 -12.26
CA GLU A 100 8.86 -11.69 -11.80
C GLU A 100 8.56 -10.19 -11.98
N LEU A 101 9.53 -9.30 -11.75
CA LEU A 101 9.38 -7.88 -12.07
C LEU A 101 9.11 -7.67 -13.57
N THR A 102 9.77 -8.44 -14.44
CA THR A 102 9.52 -8.37 -15.90
C THR A 102 8.07 -8.72 -16.22
N LYS A 103 7.49 -9.75 -15.58
CA LYS A 103 6.08 -10.10 -15.76
C LYS A 103 5.14 -8.97 -15.31
N VAL A 104 5.43 -8.33 -14.17
CA VAL A 104 4.69 -7.15 -13.69
C VAL A 104 4.74 -6.02 -14.72
N GLN A 105 5.92 -5.74 -15.27
CA GLN A 105 6.11 -4.69 -16.26
C GLN A 105 5.36 -4.99 -17.57
N GLU A 106 5.37 -6.23 -18.03
CA GLU A 106 4.65 -6.65 -19.23
C GLU A 106 3.14 -6.51 -19.08
N ALA A 107 2.58 -7.03 -17.99
CA ALA A 107 1.16 -6.89 -17.67
C ALA A 107 0.75 -5.41 -17.54
N TYR A 108 1.59 -4.60 -16.88
CA TYR A 108 1.35 -3.16 -16.76
C TYR A 108 1.40 -2.44 -18.10
N LYS A 109 2.40 -2.69 -18.95
CA LYS A 109 2.50 -2.11 -20.30
C LYS A 109 1.28 -2.48 -21.13
N ALA A 110 0.88 -3.76 -21.12
CA ALA A 110 -0.33 -4.22 -21.81
C ALA A 110 -1.60 -3.52 -21.29
N ALA A 111 -1.68 -3.25 -19.99
CA ALA A 111 -2.79 -2.51 -19.41
C ALA A 111 -2.81 -1.03 -19.84
N LEU A 112 -1.64 -0.40 -20.02
CA LEU A 112 -1.51 1.00 -20.47
C LEU A 112 -1.90 1.20 -21.94
N GLU A 113 -1.73 0.17 -22.79
CA GLU A 113 -2.10 0.22 -24.20
C GLU A 113 -3.62 0.30 -24.43
N ASP A 114 -4.44 -0.02 -23.41
CA ASP A 114 -5.89 0.06 -23.51
C ASP A 114 -6.39 1.51 -23.45
N PRO A 115 -6.97 2.05 -24.54
CA PRO A 115 -7.39 3.44 -24.61
C PRO A 115 -8.49 3.81 -23.61
N LYS A 116 -9.24 2.82 -23.09
CA LYS A 116 -10.36 3.05 -22.17
C LYS A 116 -9.93 3.00 -20.70
N HIS A 117 -8.92 2.21 -20.38
CA HIS A 117 -8.61 1.83 -19.00
C HIS A 117 -7.17 2.21 -18.57
N GLY A 118 -6.26 2.45 -19.51
CA GLY A 118 -4.83 2.63 -19.24
C GLY A 118 -4.52 3.77 -18.26
N GLU A 119 -5.15 4.93 -18.40
CA GLU A 119 -4.91 6.08 -17.49
C GLU A 119 -5.35 5.79 -16.04
N GLU A 120 -6.46 5.07 -15.84
CA GLU A 120 -6.93 4.73 -14.50
C GLU A 120 -6.06 3.65 -13.85
N VAL A 121 -5.59 2.67 -14.63
CA VAL A 121 -4.59 1.69 -14.19
C VAL A 121 -3.30 2.41 -13.78
N LYS A 122 -2.77 3.28 -14.66
CA LYS A 122 -1.58 4.09 -14.39
C LYS A 122 -1.67 4.84 -13.07
N ARG A 123 -2.81 5.51 -12.83
CA ARG A 123 -3.07 6.30 -11.62
C ARG A 123 -3.07 5.45 -10.34
N ARG A 124 -3.58 4.22 -10.39
CA ARG A 124 -3.78 3.39 -9.19
C ARG A 124 -2.59 2.54 -8.80
N ILE A 125 -1.81 2.05 -9.77
CA ILE A 125 -0.72 1.09 -9.52
C ILE A 125 0.64 1.56 -10.01
N GLY A 126 0.72 2.59 -10.85
CA GLY A 126 1.99 3.00 -11.48
C GLY A 126 3.07 3.43 -10.49
N GLN A 127 2.71 4.01 -9.34
CA GLN A 127 3.69 4.36 -8.31
C GLN A 127 4.28 3.11 -7.63
N ARG A 128 3.45 2.12 -7.32
CA ARG A 128 3.89 0.87 -6.68
C ARG A 128 4.87 0.09 -7.57
N ILE A 129 4.59 0.03 -8.86
CA ILE A 129 5.48 -0.63 -9.83
C ILE A 129 6.84 0.07 -9.88
N LYS A 130 6.87 1.41 -9.94
CA LYS A 130 8.12 2.18 -9.92
C LYS A 130 8.93 1.97 -8.64
N GLU A 131 8.26 1.86 -7.50
CA GLU A 131 8.93 1.56 -6.23
C GLU A 131 9.61 0.19 -6.26
N LEU A 132 8.94 -0.82 -6.80
CA LEU A 132 9.54 -2.15 -6.97
C LEU A 132 10.69 -2.15 -7.99
N GLU A 133 10.54 -1.45 -9.12
CA GLU A 133 11.62 -1.28 -10.11
C GLU A 133 12.86 -0.63 -9.50
N GLN A 134 12.67 0.43 -8.72
CA GLN A 134 13.77 1.09 -8.02
C GLN A 134 14.38 0.21 -6.93
N GLY A 135 13.56 -0.57 -6.22
CA GLY A 135 14.03 -1.54 -5.24
C GLY A 135 14.93 -2.60 -5.86
N VAL A 136 14.49 -3.23 -6.95
CA VAL A 136 15.28 -4.25 -7.66
C VAL A 136 16.58 -3.65 -8.23
N ALA A 137 16.52 -2.46 -8.83
CA ALA A 137 17.72 -1.78 -9.33
C ALA A 137 18.73 -1.45 -8.21
N ALA A 138 18.25 -0.97 -7.05
CA ALA A 138 19.11 -0.68 -5.91
C ALA A 138 19.74 -1.95 -5.32
N MET A 139 19.00 -3.06 -5.27
CA MET A 139 19.53 -4.37 -4.88
C MET A 139 20.64 -4.84 -5.82
N GLU A 140 20.48 -4.67 -7.13
CA GLU A 140 21.52 -5.03 -8.11
C GLU A 140 22.78 -4.17 -7.92
N GLU A 141 22.63 -2.87 -7.68
CA GLU A 141 23.76 -1.99 -7.37
C GLU A 141 24.46 -2.42 -6.07
N LEU A 142 23.71 -2.82 -5.04
CA LEU A 142 24.29 -3.36 -3.80
C LEU A 142 25.10 -4.62 -4.08
N ALA A 143 24.55 -5.56 -4.86
CA ALA A 143 25.25 -6.81 -5.20
C ALA A 143 26.55 -6.55 -5.98
N GLN A 144 26.56 -5.63 -6.94
CA GLN A 144 27.77 -5.28 -7.71
C GLN A 144 28.88 -4.68 -6.85
N ASN A 145 28.53 -4.04 -5.73
CA ASN A 145 29.49 -3.47 -4.79
C ASN A 145 30.02 -4.49 -3.76
N GLN A 146 29.47 -5.71 -3.75
CA GLN A 146 29.80 -6.78 -2.83
C GLN A 146 30.74 -7.83 -3.41
N ASP A 147 30.87 -7.89 -4.75
CA ASP A 147 31.84 -8.71 -5.49
C ASP A 147 33.26 -8.12 -5.45
#